data_AF-A0AAE3SJ61-F1
#
_entry.id   AF-A0AAE3SJ61-F1
#
_cell.length_a   1.000
_cell.length_b   1.000
_cell.length_c   1.000
_cell.angle_alpha   90.00
_cell.angle_beta   90.00
_cell.angle_gamma   90.00
#
_symmetry.space_group_name_H-M   'P 1'
#
loop_
_entity.id
_entity.type
_entity.pdbx_description
1 polymer ?
#
loop_
_entity_poly.entity_id
_entity_poly.type
_entity_poly.pdbx_seq_one_letter_code
_entity_poly.pdbx_strand_id
1 'polypeptide(L)'
;MKNLKYLFISLLAVLFFSCEDDFDTPNVTAPVQGTAPVLADVSQDIDLVLAKKNEKETVVDLSWTAATYADPIGVRYYVQVDAPGNGFADALEFDRVAETSTSIVVGDLNTLISDRYAPAVKVELEVRIRAAANEDLDDLYSDSFTMKVTPYLDVAVPEELYIYGSATVVAEVTDGLAAYGKDDVFTKYLKLTKDGVFQFSDAKESSGFDYNFGKFATLSDNIADAGDDDGNFKFTGETGWYVVTADFVNSNLTIAAYDSYVSDYPNIYLVGDYNAVDPAWSPGTSPEMTRKSEGVYSIEVTLKDGAALKFINQQNWEGLDWADADSEGNSGILAPKGKNNDIKFDGGDKGYTITLDLNKGVYAIEALPEYPTNLYMIGSFVGWSWDNAVEMIPVHSNPHLFWKIAWFEAGAAMKFNSAKAWDGGQFGKTGDNADAEGVWNKGGDDIPIAAAGYKMVVVNLLTNTIQITDPVIYAQGNAFGNWDGGVFLFTPDAADNKILVSPAAVADDNARMYVTATTLTNESGSAVDWWQAEFNVYPGGIEYRGAGNDQAAAPILTGQQVKLNFSTETGVFE
;
A
#
# COMPACT_ATOMS: atom_id res chain seq x y z
N MET A 1 -32.32 14.06 38.85
CA MET A 1 -32.30 15.56 38.83
C MET A 1 -32.11 16.14 40.24
N LYS A 2 -30.93 15.95 40.86
CA LYS A 2 -30.54 16.65 42.11
C LYS A 2 -29.12 17.25 42.06
N ASN A 3 -28.35 16.98 41.00
CA ASN A 3 -26.96 17.42 40.88
C ASN A 3 -26.75 18.52 39.81
N LEU A 4 -27.81 18.98 39.15
CA LEU A 4 -27.72 20.06 38.14
C LEU A 4 -27.60 21.46 38.79
N LYS A 5 -27.96 21.59 40.07
CA LYS A 5 -27.89 22.87 40.80
C LYS A 5 -26.47 23.25 41.22
N TYR A 6 -25.59 22.26 41.41
CA TYR A 6 -24.18 22.53 41.74
C TYR A 6 -23.32 22.79 40.51
N LEU A 7 -23.71 22.26 39.33
CA LEU A 7 -23.04 22.54 38.06
C LEU A 7 -23.31 23.97 37.57
N PHE A 8 -24.49 24.53 37.84
CA PHE A 8 -24.82 25.91 37.48
C PHE A 8 -24.16 26.95 38.41
N ILE A 9 -23.85 26.57 39.65
CA ILE A 9 -23.15 27.46 40.61
C ILE A 9 -21.64 27.43 40.37
N SER A 10 -21.07 26.32 39.88
CA SER A 10 -19.66 26.27 39.46
C SER A 10 -19.40 26.95 38.12
N LEU A 11 -20.39 26.95 37.20
CA LEU A 11 -20.26 27.63 35.90
C LEU A 11 -20.49 29.16 35.99
N LEU A 12 -21.24 29.63 37.00
CA LEU A 12 -21.46 31.06 37.24
C LEU A 12 -20.33 31.72 38.07
N ALA A 13 -19.51 30.92 38.76
CA ALA A 13 -18.35 31.41 39.53
C ALA A 13 -17.09 31.64 38.67
N VAL A 14 -17.07 31.16 37.42
CA VAL A 14 -15.94 31.33 36.48
C VAL A 14 -16.17 32.52 35.52
N LEU A 15 -17.37 33.13 35.54
CA LEU A 15 -17.72 34.28 34.69
C LEU A 15 -17.44 35.66 35.31
N PHE A 16 -16.76 35.72 36.47
CA PHE A 16 -16.39 36.99 37.14
C PHE A 16 -14.94 37.04 37.63
N PHE A 17 -14.06 36.22 37.05
CA PHE A 17 -12.61 36.43 37.14
C PHE A 17 -12.06 36.77 35.75
N SER A 18 -12.69 37.76 35.11
CA SER A 18 -11.92 38.70 34.30
C SER A 18 -11.15 39.54 35.31
N CYS A 19 -9.87 39.24 35.52
CA CYS A 19 -8.95 40.29 35.97
C CYS A 19 -8.80 41.26 34.79
N GLU A 20 -9.80 42.08 34.55
CA GLU A 20 -9.53 43.49 34.27
C GLU A 20 -8.95 44.03 35.57
N ASP A 21 -7.66 43.81 35.79
CA ASP A 21 -6.91 44.78 36.57
C ASP A 21 -6.91 46.02 35.68
N ASP A 22 -8.01 46.78 35.71
CA ASP A 22 -7.99 48.23 35.55
C ASP A 22 -7.07 48.70 36.68
N PHE A 23 -5.78 48.65 36.38
CA PHE A 23 -4.77 49.35 37.16
C PHE A 23 -5.21 50.79 37.13
N ASP A 24 -5.71 51.30 38.25
CA ASP A 24 -5.76 52.74 38.53
C ASP A 24 -4.35 53.28 38.20
N THR A 25 -4.22 53.84 37.00
CA THR A 25 -3.00 54.43 36.50
C THR A 25 -2.76 55.66 37.39
N PRO A 26 -1.67 55.69 38.19
CA PRO A 26 -1.46 56.82 39.08
C PRO A 26 -1.34 58.11 38.25
N ASN A 27 -2.07 59.16 38.66
CA ASN A 27 -2.06 60.47 38.01
C ASN A 27 -0.61 60.95 37.79
N VAL A 28 -0.30 61.28 36.53
CA VAL A 28 1.02 61.69 36.08
C VAL A 28 1.19 63.21 36.17
N THR A 29 2.39 63.67 36.50
CA THR A 29 2.71 65.12 36.44
C THR A 29 3.11 65.55 35.02
N ALA A 30 2.62 66.71 34.54
CA ALA A 30 2.86 67.26 33.19
C ALA A 30 4.36 67.27 32.79
N PRO A 31 4.70 67.21 31.48
CA PRO A 31 5.67 66.28 30.94
C PRO A 31 7.12 66.71 31.19
N VAL A 32 7.88 65.87 31.89
CA VAL A 32 9.33 65.80 31.68
C VAL A 32 9.56 64.51 30.90
N GLN A 33 9.93 64.68 29.62
CA GLN A 33 10.19 63.58 28.71
C GLN A 33 11.24 62.65 29.32
N GLY A 34 10.90 61.37 29.40
CA GLY A 34 11.78 60.34 29.91
C GLY A 34 13.03 60.10 29.07
N THR A 35 13.91 59.22 29.53
CA THR A 35 15.02 58.69 28.70
C THR A 35 14.51 57.47 27.96
N ALA A 36 14.57 57.52 26.62
CA ALA A 36 14.18 56.41 25.76
C ALA A 36 15.08 55.17 25.95
N PRO A 37 14.58 53.96 25.66
CA PRO A 37 15.43 52.76 25.71
C PRO A 37 16.48 52.84 24.59
N VAL A 38 17.71 52.46 24.88
CA VAL A 38 18.79 52.40 23.88
C VAL A 38 18.99 50.95 23.51
N LEU A 39 18.65 50.60 22.27
CA LEU A 39 18.87 49.26 21.73
C LEU A 39 20.38 49.00 21.62
N ALA A 40 20.83 47.85 22.13
CA ALA A 40 22.21 47.42 21.95
C ALA A 40 22.48 47.16 20.47
N ASP A 41 23.71 47.47 20.02
CA ASP A 41 24.08 47.36 18.62
C ASP A 41 23.87 45.93 18.09
N VAL A 42 23.09 45.79 17.03
CA VAL A 42 22.87 44.52 16.34
C VAL A 42 23.93 44.41 15.26
N SER A 43 25.10 43.87 15.62
CA SER A 43 26.28 43.85 14.75
C SER A 43 26.22 42.84 13.60
N GLN A 44 25.11 42.12 13.44
CA GLN A 44 24.92 41.08 12.43
C GLN A 44 23.93 41.54 11.36
N ASP A 45 24.34 41.48 10.09
CA ASP A 45 23.42 41.66 8.97
C ASP A 45 22.49 40.44 8.91
N ILE A 46 21.17 40.68 9.09
CA ILE A 46 20.15 39.62 9.04
C ILE A 46 19.56 39.59 7.63
N ASP A 47 19.91 38.55 6.86
CA ASP A 47 19.29 38.19 5.57
C ASP A 47 19.01 36.69 5.56
N LEU A 48 17.76 36.30 5.86
CA LEU A 48 17.39 34.92 6.16
C LEU A 48 16.11 34.48 5.42
N VAL A 49 16.08 33.22 4.97
CA VAL A 49 14.83 32.56 4.56
C VAL A 49 14.26 31.84 5.78
N LEU A 50 13.07 32.24 6.22
CA LEU A 50 12.37 31.58 7.33
C LEU A 50 11.86 30.21 6.83
N ALA A 51 11.95 29.18 7.68
CA ALA A 51 11.50 27.83 7.34
C ALA A 51 10.75 27.21 8.52
N LYS A 52 9.63 26.52 8.23
CA LYS A 52 8.78 25.88 9.25
C LYS A 52 9.55 24.92 10.14
N LYS A 53 10.45 24.11 9.59
CA LYS A 53 11.30 23.18 10.35
C LYS A 53 12.20 23.86 11.40
N ASN A 54 12.51 25.14 11.20
CA ASN A 54 13.33 25.96 12.08
C ASN A 54 12.48 26.89 12.94
N GLU A 55 11.17 26.68 13.07
CA GLU A 55 10.26 27.63 13.74
C GLU A 55 10.65 27.96 15.20
N LYS A 56 11.48 27.12 15.84
CA LYS A 56 11.96 27.31 17.21
C LYS A 56 13.34 27.97 17.30
N GLU A 57 14.02 28.15 16.16
CA GLU A 57 15.34 28.75 16.11
C GLU A 57 15.25 30.27 16.29
N THR A 58 16.27 30.82 16.96
CA THR A 58 16.36 32.27 17.21
C THR A 58 16.93 32.98 15.98
N VAL A 59 16.24 34.04 15.53
CA VAL A 59 16.72 34.95 14.47
C VAL A 59 17.72 35.95 15.05
N VAL A 60 17.36 36.61 16.15
CA VAL A 60 18.19 37.62 16.81
C VAL A 60 17.81 37.75 18.29
N ASP A 61 18.83 37.85 19.14
CA ASP A 61 18.69 38.26 20.53
C ASP A 61 18.80 39.78 20.64
N LEU A 62 17.82 40.40 21.29
CA LEU A 62 17.73 41.84 21.48
C LEU A 62 17.90 42.17 22.96
N SER A 63 18.65 43.24 23.23
CA SER A 63 18.76 43.82 24.57
C SER A 63 18.82 45.33 24.49
N TRP A 64 18.29 46.03 25.49
CA TRP A 64 18.24 47.49 25.52
C TRP A 64 18.42 48.03 26.94
N THR A 65 18.68 49.33 27.06
CA THR A 65 18.67 49.99 28.37
C THR A 65 17.23 50.26 28.83
N ALA A 66 17.00 50.20 30.14
CA ALA A 66 15.70 50.54 30.71
C ALA A 66 15.33 52.01 30.40
N ALA A 67 14.16 52.21 29.81
CA ALA A 67 13.55 53.53 29.69
C ALA A 67 13.17 54.07 31.08
N THR A 68 13.34 55.38 31.28
CA THR A 68 12.97 56.06 32.53
C THR A 68 11.92 57.12 32.26
N TYR A 69 10.82 57.11 32.99
CA TYR A 69 9.83 58.19 32.98
C TYR A 69 10.03 59.09 34.21
N ALA A 70 9.47 60.31 34.16
CA ALA A 70 9.60 61.29 35.24
C ALA A 70 9.04 60.77 36.57
N ASP A 71 7.91 60.07 36.49
CA ASP A 71 7.30 59.37 37.62
C ASP A 71 7.79 57.91 37.66
N PRO A 72 8.03 57.33 38.85
CA PRO A 72 8.51 55.95 39.02
C PRO A 72 7.38 54.94 38.75
N ILE A 73 7.03 54.80 37.47
CA ILE A 73 5.98 53.92 36.95
C ILE A 73 6.62 52.71 36.27
N GLY A 74 5.97 51.55 36.35
CA GLY A 74 6.44 50.35 35.67
C GLY A 74 6.42 50.52 34.15
N VAL A 75 7.53 50.18 33.49
CA VAL A 75 7.66 50.26 32.03
C VAL A 75 7.52 48.87 31.43
N ARG A 76 6.84 48.79 30.29
CA ARG A 76 6.67 47.57 29.50
C ARG A 76 7.21 47.81 28.10
N TYR A 77 7.74 46.77 27.48
CA TYR A 77 8.38 46.88 26.17
C TYR A 77 7.66 46.00 25.14
N TYR A 78 7.68 46.48 23.90
CA TYR A 78 7.21 45.79 22.71
C TYR A 78 8.28 45.90 21.64
N VAL A 79 8.57 44.78 20.97
CA VAL A 79 9.34 44.81 19.73
C VAL A 79 8.35 45.15 18.62
N GLN A 80 8.61 46.24 17.89
CA GLN A 80 7.81 46.68 16.76
C GLN A 80 8.54 46.37 15.45
N VAL A 81 7.78 45.97 14.44
CA VAL A 81 8.25 45.70 13.08
C VAL A 81 7.39 46.49 12.09
N ASP A 82 8.00 47.19 11.14
CA ASP A 82 7.29 47.83 10.04
C ASP A 82 8.13 47.82 8.74
N ALA A 83 7.57 48.34 7.65
CA ALA A 83 8.33 48.58 6.42
C ALA A 83 9.33 49.74 6.60
N PRO A 84 10.55 49.62 6.05
CA PRO A 84 11.55 50.68 6.12
C PRO A 84 11.03 52.04 5.65
N GLY A 85 11.22 53.06 6.49
CA GLY A 85 10.85 54.43 6.16
C GLY A 85 9.35 54.74 6.28
N ASN A 86 8.52 53.78 6.70
CA ASN A 86 7.11 54.04 7.06
C ASN A 86 6.97 54.76 8.41
N GLY A 87 8.08 54.94 9.15
CA GLY A 87 8.09 55.63 10.44
C GLY A 87 7.26 54.92 11.50
N PHE A 88 7.02 53.61 11.35
CA PHE A 88 6.20 52.79 12.23
C PHE A 88 4.74 53.27 12.34
N ALA A 89 4.20 53.88 11.28
CA ALA A 89 2.82 54.34 11.23
C ALA A 89 1.83 53.17 11.34
N ASP A 90 2.20 51.99 10.84
CA ASP A 90 1.41 50.76 10.85
C ASP A 90 2.22 49.61 11.47
N ALA A 91 2.86 49.83 12.61
CA ALA A 91 3.72 48.82 13.23
C ALA A 91 2.97 47.51 13.58
N LEU A 92 3.59 46.38 13.28
CA LEU A 92 3.27 45.08 13.84
C LEU A 92 4.01 44.95 15.19
N GLU A 93 3.38 44.36 16.20
CA GLU A 93 3.96 44.25 17.55
C GLU A 93 4.01 42.80 18.01
N PHE A 94 5.14 42.40 18.58
CA PHE A 94 5.23 41.16 19.36
C PHE A 94 4.54 41.30 20.72
N ASP A 95 4.35 40.17 21.39
CA ASP A 95 3.86 40.15 22.77
C ASP A 95 4.73 40.98 23.72
N ARG A 96 4.05 41.53 24.72
CA ARG A 96 4.62 42.43 25.72
C ARG A 96 5.64 41.73 26.62
N VAL A 97 6.79 42.38 26.83
CA VAL A 97 7.81 41.93 27.80
C VAL A 97 8.05 42.96 28.90
N ALA A 98 8.38 42.48 30.12
CA ALA A 98 8.74 43.32 31.26
C ALA A 98 10.26 43.48 31.43
N GLU A 99 11.02 42.55 30.89
CA GLU A 99 12.49 42.56 30.91
C GLU A 99 13.06 43.48 29.83
N THR A 100 14.35 43.81 29.93
CA THR A 100 15.06 44.64 28.94
C THR A 100 15.82 43.81 27.90
N SER A 101 15.34 42.60 27.63
CA SER A 101 15.86 41.71 26.60
C SER A 101 14.79 40.72 26.14
N THR A 102 14.83 40.33 24.87
CA THR A 102 13.99 39.28 24.29
C THR A 102 14.65 38.73 23.03
N SER A 103 14.12 37.64 22.48
CA SER A 103 14.58 37.06 21.22
C SER A 103 13.46 37.14 20.19
N ILE A 104 13.82 37.39 18.93
CA ILE A 104 12.92 37.17 17.79
C ILE A 104 13.16 35.72 17.33
N VAL A 105 12.10 34.91 17.35
CA VAL A 105 12.13 33.49 16.94
C VAL A 105 11.51 33.34 15.55
N VAL A 106 11.97 32.38 14.75
CA VAL A 106 11.54 32.18 13.35
C VAL A 106 10.02 32.03 13.23
N GLY A 107 9.39 31.19 14.06
CA GLY A 107 7.95 30.96 14.06
C GLY A 107 7.16 32.23 14.36
N ASP A 108 7.49 32.88 15.48
CA ASP A 108 6.81 34.09 15.93
C ASP A 108 6.93 35.23 14.91
N LEU A 109 8.12 35.41 14.31
CA LEU A 109 8.34 36.39 13.27
C LEU A 109 7.49 36.07 12.03
N ASN A 110 7.46 34.81 11.59
CA ASN A 110 6.67 34.41 10.43
C ASN A 110 5.17 34.67 10.67
N THR A 111 4.66 34.25 11.83
CA THR A 111 3.27 34.49 12.23
C THR A 111 2.95 35.98 12.21
N LEU A 112 3.80 36.81 12.83
CA LEU A 112 3.57 38.26 12.92
C LEU A 112 3.46 38.92 11.53
N ILE A 113 4.29 38.51 10.58
CA ILE A 113 4.42 39.18 9.28
C ILE A 113 3.55 38.57 8.17
N SER A 114 2.99 37.36 8.39
CA SER A 114 2.31 36.55 7.37
C SER A 114 1.07 37.21 6.72
N ASP A 115 0.32 38.01 7.48
CA ASP A 115 -0.86 38.73 6.96
C ASP A 115 -0.47 39.90 6.03
N ARG A 116 0.75 40.43 6.19
CA ARG A 116 1.22 41.62 5.46
C ARG A 116 2.10 41.27 4.27
N TYR A 117 2.89 40.20 4.37
CA TYR A 117 3.89 39.85 3.39
C TYR A 117 3.67 38.44 2.86
N ALA A 118 3.58 38.32 1.54
CA ALA A 118 3.39 37.03 0.90
C ALA A 118 4.56 36.08 1.18
N PRO A 119 4.29 34.77 1.39
CA PRO A 119 5.34 33.78 1.56
C PRO A 119 6.24 33.68 0.32
N ALA A 120 7.47 33.20 0.51
CA ALA A 120 8.50 33.07 -0.53
C ALA A 120 8.94 34.38 -1.21
N VAL A 121 8.47 35.55 -0.76
CA VAL A 121 8.91 36.87 -1.23
C VAL A 121 9.84 37.51 -0.20
N LYS A 122 11.07 37.84 -0.62
CA LYS A 122 12.00 38.56 0.26
C LYS A 122 11.47 39.96 0.55
N VAL A 123 11.41 40.32 1.83
CA VAL A 123 10.97 41.63 2.31
C VAL A 123 12.01 42.22 3.24
N GLU A 124 12.06 43.55 3.28
CA GLU A 124 12.90 44.30 4.22
C GLU A 124 11.99 44.85 5.32
N LEU A 125 12.45 44.70 6.57
CA LEU A 125 11.74 45.05 7.78
C LEU A 125 12.59 45.99 8.61
N GLU A 126 11.97 47.00 9.20
CA GLU A 126 12.56 47.92 10.16
C GLU A 126 12.03 47.58 11.55
N VAL A 127 12.94 47.44 12.52
CA VAL A 127 12.64 46.93 13.87
C VAL A 127 13.06 47.96 14.91
N ARG A 128 12.21 48.24 15.91
CA ARG A 128 12.54 49.09 17.07
C ARG A 128 11.91 48.58 18.37
N ILE A 129 12.37 49.09 19.50
CA ILE A 129 11.75 48.87 20.81
C ILE A 129 10.84 50.04 21.14
N ARG A 130 9.57 49.75 21.45
CA ARG A 130 8.62 50.69 22.05
C ARG A 130 8.55 50.43 23.57
N ALA A 131 8.73 51.48 24.35
CA ALA A 131 8.57 51.46 25.80
C ALA A 131 7.31 52.23 26.19
N ALA A 132 6.35 51.55 26.83
CA ALA A 132 5.09 52.11 27.28
C ALA A 132 4.98 52.01 28.81
N ALA A 133 4.47 53.04 29.48
CA ALA A 133 4.31 53.04 30.93
C ALA A 133 2.85 53.27 31.37
N ASN A 134 2.21 54.30 30.84
CA ASN A 134 0.86 54.74 31.18
C ASN A 134 0.20 55.32 29.90
N GLU A 135 -1.11 55.18 29.74
CA GLU A 135 -1.86 55.70 28.60
C GLU A 135 -1.80 57.24 28.46
N ASP A 136 -1.59 57.96 29.56
CA ASP A 136 -1.46 59.42 29.58
C ASP A 136 -0.03 59.92 29.22
N LEU A 137 0.92 59.01 29.02
CA LEU A 137 2.30 59.31 28.67
C LEU A 137 2.61 58.94 27.23
N ASP A 138 3.38 59.79 26.55
CA ASP A 138 3.94 59.46 25.25
C ASP A 138 4.86 58.24 25.37
N ASP A 139 4.71 57.29 24.45
CA ASP A 139 5.64 56.18 24.31
C ASP A 139 7.06 56.67 23.96
N LEU A 140 8.06 55.95 24.46
CA LEU A 140 9.46 56.18 24.13
C LEU A 140 9.98 55.07 23.23
N TYR A 141 10.86 55.43 22.28
CA TYR A 141 11.31 54.52 21.23
C TYR A 141 12.82 54.46 21.16
N SER A 142 13.37 53.27 20.92
CA SER A 142 14.78 53.13 20.56
C SER A 142 15.05 53.58 19.13
N ASP A 143 16.33 53.71 18.80
CA ASP A 143 16.77 53.66 17.39
C ASP A 143 16.34 52.33 16.75
N SER A 144 16.17 52.33 15.42
CA SER A 144 15.79 51.16 14.63
C SER A 144 16.99 50.51 13.96
N PHE A 145 16.82 49.24 13.59
CA PHE A 145 17.70 48.52 12.66
C PHE A 145 16.86 47.83 11.59
N THR A 146 17.49 47.41 10.50
CA THR A 146 16.82 46.72 9.39
C THR A 146 17.21 45.25 9.31
N MET A 147 16.28 44.40 8.90
CA MET A 147 16.53 43.01 8.54
C MET A 147 15.82 42.63 7.25
N LYS A 148 16.34 41.63 6.54
CA LYS A 148 15.73 41.06 5.33
C LYS A 148 15.31 39.64 5.62
N VAL A 149 14.04 39.33 5.37
CA VAL A 149 13.50 38.00 5.60
C VAL A 149 12.62 37.56 4.45
N THR A 150 12.57 36.26 4.21
CA THR A 150 11.59 35.63 3.32
C THR A 150 10.66 34.77 4.17
N PRO A 151 9.38 35.13 4.38
CA PRO A 151 8.44 34.32 5.15
C PRO A 151 8.07 33.02 4.42
N TYR A 152 7.58 32.05 5.17
CA TYR A 152 7.07 30.77 4.66
C TYR A 152 5.56 30.65 4.86
N LEU A 153 4.91 29.81 4.06
CA LEU A 153 3.50 29.46 4.23
C LEU A 153 3.37 28.41 5.34
N ASP A 154 2.60 28.70 6.39
CA ASP A 154 2.47 27.82 7.56
C ASP A 154 1.62 26.58 7.26
N VAL A 155 2.28 25.54 6.75
CA VAL A 155 1.71 24.23 6.41
C VAL A 155 2.47 23.16 7.17
N ALA A 156 1.73 22.22 7.77
CA ALA A 156 2.30 21.09 8.49
C ALA A 156 3.11 20.19 7.54
N VAL A 157 4.34 19.84 7.91
CA VAL A 157 5.18 18.94 7.13
C VAL A 157 4.75 17.49 7.41
N PRO A 158 4.41 16.70 6.39
CA PRO A 158 4.00 15.30 6.58
C PRO A 158 5.20 14.39 6.85
N GLU A 159 4.96 13.24 7.50
CA GLU A 159 5.95 12.14 7.56
C GLU A 159 5.93 11.32 6.26
N GLU A 160 4.75 11.11 5.67
CA GLU A 160 4.53 10.41 4.41
C GLU A 160 3.64 11.26 3.50
N LEU A 161 3.84 11.22 2.18
CA LEU A 161 3.03 11.99 1.25
C LEU A 161 2.52 11.09 0.11
N TYR A 162 1.21 11.14 -0.11
CA TYR A 162 0.52 10.33 -1.11
C TYR A 162 -0.14 11.22 -2.15
N ILE A 163 0.15 11.01 -3.44
CA ILE A 163 -0.53 11.68 -4.55
C ILE A 163 -1.67 10.81 -5.09
N TYR A 164 -2.82 11.42 -5.37
CA TYR A 164 -3.98 10.77 -5.98
C TYR A 164 -4.87 11.78 -6.72
N GLY A 165 -5.85 11.27 -7.46
CA GLY A 165 -6.82 12.03 -8.24
C GLY A 165 -6.80 11.64 -9.72
N SER A 166 -7.72 12.20 -10.50
CA SER A 166 -7.93 11.88 -11.93
C SER A 166 -6.77 12.25 -12.86
N ALA A 167 -5.82 13.09 -12.42
CA ALA A 167 -4.55 13.28 -13.14
C ALA A 167 -3.65 12.04 -13.04
N THR A 168 -3.79 11.25 -11.97
CA THR A 168 -3.06 10.00 -11.78
C THR A 168 -3.92 8.81 -12.22
N VAL A 169 -3.39 7.59 -12.12
CA VAL A 169 -4.17 6.36 -12.35
C VAL A 169 -4.97 5.88 -11.14
N VAL A 170 -4.83 6.53 -9.97
CA VAL A 170 -5.58 6.20 -8.76
C VAL A 170 -6.45 7.40 -8.35
N ALA A 171 -7.76 7.21 -8.36
CA ALA A 171 -8.70 8.31 -8.10
C ALA A 171 -8.87 8.59 -6.60
N GLU A 172 -8.74 7.57 -5.77
CA GLU A 172 -9.10 7.62 -4.35
C GLU A 172 -7.86 7.59 -3.44
N VAL A 173 -7.96 8.26 -2.29
CA VAL A 173 -6.88 8.36 -1.30
C VAL A 173 -6.44 7.00 -0.74
N THR A 174 -7.36 6.02 -0.68
CA THR A 174 -7.07 4.66 -0.18
C THR A 174 -6.02 3.93 -1.02
N ASP A 175 -5.92 4.30 -2.30
CA ASP A 175 -4.94 3.76 -3.25
C ASP A 175 -3.81 4.75 -3.54
N GLY A 176 -3.70 5.82 -2.74
CA GLY A 176 -2.75 6.92 -2.93
C GLY A 176 -1.32 6.44 -3.15
N LEU A 177 -0.62 7.10 -4.09
CA LEU A 177 0.72 6.72 -4.50
C LEU A 177 1.75 7.41 -3.62
N ALA A 178 2.51 6.62 -2.85
CA ALA A 178 3.56 7.13 -1.99
C ALA A 178 4.66 7.83 -2.81
N ALA A 179 5.04 9.02 -2.36
CA ALA A 179 6.23 9.74 -2.80
C ALA A 179 7.41 9.40 -1.90
N TYR A 180 8.62 9.37 -2.47
CA TYR A 180 9.84 9.19 -1.71
C TYR A 180 10.18 10.49 -0.96
N GLY A 181 10.19 10.45 0.37
CA GLY A 181 10.45 11.61 1.24
C GLY A 181 11.87 11.62 1.80
N LYS A 182 12.59 12.74 1.66
CA LYS A 182 13.87 12.97 2.32
C LYS A 182 14.07 14.46 2.61
N ASP A 183 14.49 14.77 3.84
CA ASP A 183 14.79 16.14 4.28
C ASP A 183 13.61 17.12 4.02
N ASP A 184 12.38 16.66 4.29
CA ASP A 184 11.10 17.37 4.06
C ASP A 184 10.78 17.66 2.58
N VAL A 185 11.44 16.95 1.65
CA VAL A 185 11.20 17.01 0.22
C VAL A 185 10.70 15.66 -0.28
N PHE A 186 9.52 15.65 -0.89
CA PHE A 186 8.85 14.45 -1.39
C PHE A 186 8.88 14.41 -2.91
N THR A 187 9.38 13.31 -3.48
CA THR A 187 9.53 13.12 -4.93
C THR A 187 8.78 11.90 -5.42
N LYS A 188 7.99 12.07 -6.48
CA LYS A 188 7.29 10.97 -7.17
C LYS A 188 7.54 11.03 -8.66
N TYR A 189 7.89 9.89 -9.24
CA TYR A 189 7.89 9.68 -10.69
C TYR A 189 6.62 8.93 -11.07
N LEU A 190 5.83 9.44 -12.00
CA LEU A 190 4.58 8.80 -12.44
C LEU A 190 4.08 9.35 -13.77
N LYS A 191 3.09 8.68 -14.36
CA LYS A 191 2.31 9.24 -15.46
C LYS A 191 1.28 10.24 -14.91
N LEU A 192 1.24 11.44 -15.50
CA LEU A 192 0.17 12.40 -15.28
C LEU A 192 -0.65 12.57 -16.56
N THR A 193 -1.97 12.71 -16.41
CA THR A 193 -2.95 12.86 -17.48
C THR A 193 -3.41 14.31 -17.56
N LYS A 194 -3.24 14.91 -18.74
CA LYS A 194 -3.66 16.28 -19.05
C LYS A 194 -5.11 16.53 -18.65
N ASP A 195 -5.37 17.71 -18.11
CA ASP A 195 -6.67 18.19 -17.61
C ASP A 195 -7.23 17.43 -16.41
N GLY A 196 -6.52 16.42 -15.89
CA GLY A 196 -6.90 15.73 -14.66
C GLY A 196 -6.65 16.60 -13.42
N VAL A 197 -7.32 16.23 -12.33
CA VAL A 197 -7.22 16.88 -11.01
C VAL A 197 -6.43 15.98 -10.07
N PHE A 198 -5.64 16.56 -9.16
CA PHE A 198 -4.93 15.82 -8.12
C PHE A 198 -4.79 16.66 -6.84
N GLN A 199 -4.50 15.95 -5.75
CA GLN A 199 -4.07 16.51 -4.47
C GLN A 199 -3.10 15.54 -3.79
N PHE A 200 -2.58 15.93 -2.63
CA PHE A 200 -1.86 15.01 -1.76
C PHE A 200 -2.54 14.85 -0.41
N SER A 201 -2.24 13.75 0.27
CA SER A 201 -2.62 13.50 1.66
C SER A 201 -1.43 12.93 2.44
N ASP A 202 -1.40 13.14 3.75
CA ASP A 202 -0.44 12.49 4.66
C ASP A 202 -0.81 11.05 5.04
N ALA A 203 -2.02 10.61 4.68
CA ALA A 203 -2.52 9.27 4.98
C ALA A 203 -3.36 8.70 3.84
N LYS A 204 -3.38 7.37 3.69
CA LYS A 204 -4.25 6.65 2.73
C LYS A 204 -5.68 6.46 3.24
N GLU A 205 -6.24 7.50 3.82
CA GLU A 205 -7.60 7.50 4.38
C GLU A 205 -8.17 8.93 4.39
N SER A 206 -9.48 9.06 4.42
CA SER A 206 -10.18 10.34 4.34
C SER A 206 -9.98 11.27 5.55
N SER A 207 -9.40 10.75 6.64
CA SER A 207 -9.05 11.52 7.84
C SER A 207 -7.69 12.22 7.73
N GLY A 208 -6.92 11.94 6.69
CA GLY A 208 -5.63 12.58 6.44
C GLY A 208 -5.74 14.09 6.22
N PHE A 209 -4.64 14.79 6.42
CA PHE A 209 -4.51 16.20 6.08
C PHE A 209 -4.28 16.36 4.57
N ASP A 210 -5.18 17.07 3.91
CA ASP A 210 -5.08 17.34 2.48
C ASP A 210 -4.15 18.51 2.15
N TYR A 211 -3.26 18.25 1.19
CA TYR A 211 -2.40 19.24 0.56
C TYR A 211 -2.91 19.55 -0.85
N ASN A 212 -3.64 20.66 -0.96
CA ASN A 212 -4.29 21.13 -2.18
C ASN A 212 -3.66 22.44 -2.70
N PHE A 213 -4.27 23.10 -3.69
CA PHE A 213 -3.65 24.19 -4.46
C PHE A 213 -3.04 25.31 -3.61
N GLY A 214 -3.73 25.67 -2.52
CA GLY A 214 -3.31 26.74 -1.61
C GLY A 214 -2.24 26.36 -0.59
N LYS A 215 -1.64 25.16 -0.65
CA LYS A 215 -0.67 24.66 0.34
C LYS A 215 0.79 24.82 -0.05
N PHE A 216 1.08 25.46 -1.18
CA PHE A 216 2.44 25.81 -1.59
C PHE A 216 2.49 27.26 -2.06
N ALA A 217 3.53 27.99 -1.65
CA ALA A 217 3.72 29.40 -2.02
C ALA A 217 4.16 29.56 -3.47
N THR A 218 4.95 28.64 -3.99
CA THR A 218 5.42 28.62 -5.38
C THR A 218 4.93 27.36 -6.08
N LEU A 219 4.42 27.52 -7.29
CA LEU A 219 3.80 26.45 -8.08
C LEU A 219 4.42 26.40 -9.48
N SER A 220 4.47 25.20 -10.07
CA SER A 220 4.88 25.02 -11.45
C SER A 220 3.87 25.60 -12.44
N ASP A 221 4.34 26.05 -13.62
CA ASP A 221 3.48 26.67 -14.64
C ASP A 221 2.46 25.71 -15.27
N ASN A 222 2.66 24.39 -15.11
CA ASN A 222 1.80 23.34 -15.66
C ASN A 222 0.75 22.82 -14.67
N ILE A 223 0.43 23.61 -13.65
CA ILE A 223 -0.69 23.39 -12.73
C ILE A 223 -1.49 24.67 -12.54
N ALA A 224 -2.79 24.51 -12.30
CA ALA A 224 -3.72 25.61 -12.04
C ALA A 224 -4.70 25.22 -10.92
N ASP A 225 -5.42 26.19 -10.38
CA ASP A 225 -6.55 25.94 -9.50
C ASP A 225 -7.64 25.18 -10.27
N ALA A 226 -8.10 24.06 -9.73
CA ALA A 226 -9.18 23.27 -10.32
C ALA A 226 -10.53 24.00 -10.28
N GLY A 227 -10.70 24.95 -9.35
CA GLY A 227 -11.95 25.67 -9.13
C GLY A 227 -13.08 24.76 -8.61
N ASP A 228 -12.72 23.65 -7.97
CA ASP A 228 -13.63 22.79 -7.23
C ASP A 228 -13.75 23.23 -5.76
N ASP A 229 -14.73 22.67 -5.05
CA ASP A 229 -15.01 23.06 -3.65
C ASP A 229 -13.85 22.67 -2.71
N ASP A 230 -13.05 21.67 -3.10
CA ASP A 230 -11.92 21.15 -2.33
C ASP A 230 -10.61 21.89 -2.62
N GLY A 231 -10.57 22.79 -3.62
CA GLY A 231 -9.42 23.62 -3.96
C GLY A 231 -8.23 22.83 -4.52
N ASN A 232 -8.49 21.82 -5.34
CA ASN A 232 -7.48 20.89 -5.85
C ASN A 232 -6.59 21.46 -6.95
N PHE A 233 -5.50 20.76 -7.26
CA PHE A 233 -4.67 21.09 -8.41
C PHE A 233 -5.30 20.53 -9.68
N LYS A 234 -5.40 21.35 -10.73
CA LYS A 234 -5.59 20.89 -12.10
C LYS A 234 -4.25 20.79 -12.81
N PHE A 235 -3.92 19.63 -13.34
CA PHE A 235 -2.74 19.43 -14.18
C PHE A 235 -3.01 19.91 -15.62
N THR A 236 -2.17 20.82 -16.13
CA THR A 236 -2.35 21.45 -17.45
C THR A 236 -1.27 21.07 -18.47
N GLY A 237 -0.23 20.35 -18.03
CA GLY A 237 0.80 19.79 -18.92
C GLY A 237 0.28 18.70 -19.85
N GLU A 238 1.07 18.33 -20.86
CA GLU A 238 0.73 17.20 -21.75
C GLU A 238 0.76 15.87 -21.00
N THR A 239 -0.08 14.92 -21.39
CA THR A 239 -0.06 13.57 -20.79
C THR A 239 1.30 12.92 -21.02
N GLY A 240 1.94 12.46 -19.94
CA GLY A 240 3.30 11.95 -20.02
C GLY A 240 3.86 11.54 -18.67
N TRP A 241 5.15 11.24 -18.65
CA TRP A 241 5.88 10.90 -17.43
C TRP A 241 6.49 12.16 -16.80
N TYR A 242 6.30 12.32 -15.51
CA TYR A 242 6.72 13.51 -14.76
C TYR A 242 7.45 13.12 -13.48
N VAL A 243 8.33 14.02 -13.05
CA VAL A 243 8.76 14.10 -11.65
C VAL A 243 7.95 15.19 -10.95
N VAL A 244 7.25 14.80 -9.90
CA VAL A 244 6.53 15.69 -8.99
C VAL A 244 7.35 15.82 -7.73
N THR A 245 7.76 17.04 -7.39
CA THR A 245 8.53 17.33 -6.19
C THR A 245 7.80 18.36 -5.34
N ALA A 246 7.31 17.93 -4.18
CA ALA A 246 6.74 18.75 -3.13
C ALA A 246 7.83 19.06 -2.09
N ASP A 247 8.30 20.31 -2.09
CA ASP A 247 9.34 20.82 -1.21
C ASP A 247 8.70 21.66 -0.09
N PHE A 248 8.55 21.06 1.09
CA PHE A 248 8.00 21.73 2.26
C PHE A 248 9.02 22.65 2.95
N VAL A 249 10.32 22.55 2.61
CA VAL A 249 11.36 23.45 3.11
C VAL A 249 11.19 24.84 2.50
N ASN A 250 10.96 24.90 1.19
CA ASN A 250 10.85 26.13 0.41
C ASN A 250 9.40 26.48 0.02
N SER A 251 8.41 25.69 0.47
CA SER A 251 6.99 25.83 0.11
C SER A 251 6.77 25.88 -1.41
N ASN A 252 7.35 24.90 -2.12
CA ASN A 252 7.37 24.86 -3.58
C ASN A 252 6.86 23.51 -4.10
N LEU A 253 5.98 23.54 -5.10
CA LEU A 253 5.56 22.35 -5.84
C LEU A 253 6.04 22.46 -7.29
N THR A 254 6.93 21.55 -7.69
CA THR A 254 7.46 21.50 -9.06
C THR A 254 7.02 20.22 -9.76
N ILE A 255 6.62 20.34 -11.03
CA ILE A 255 6.25 19.21 -11.88
C ILE A 255 7.01 19.34 -13.19
N ALA A 256 8.08 18.55 -13.36
CA ALA A 256 8.93 18.59 -14.54
C ALA A 256 8.70 17.36 -15.42
N ALA A 257 8.52 17.58 -16.72
CA ALA A 257 8.43 16.50 -17.70
C ALA A 257 9.73 15.69 -17.70
N TYR A 258 9.60 14.37 -17.79
CA TYR A 258 10.73 13.45 -17.87
C TYR A 258 10.75 12.79 -19.26
N ASP A 259 10.91 13.61 -20.30
CA ASP A 259 10.64 13.28 -21.72
C ASP A 259 11.43 12.09 -22.29
N SER A 260 12.50 11.65 -21.62
CA SER A 260 13.23 10.44 -22.00
C SER A 260 12.49 9.15 -21.63
N TYR A 261 11.40 9.24 -20.86
CA TYR A 261 10.63 8.12 -20.36
C TYR A 261 9.18 8.19 -20.83
N VAL A 262 8.59 7.03 -21.08
CA VAL A 262 7.17 6.88 -21.42
C VAL A 262 6.51 5.88 -20.46
N SER A 263 5.18 5.86 -20.45
CA SER A 263 4.42 4.97 -19.56
C SER A 263 4.24 3.55 -20.09
N ASP A 264 4.75 3.21 -21.27
CA ASP A 264 4.60 1.88 -21.88
C ASP A 264 5.74 1.59 -22.85
N TYR A 265 6.35 0.42 -22.68
CA TYR A 265 7.41 -0.13 -23.52
C TYR A 265 6.99 -1.48 -24.11
N PRO A 266 7.46 -1.84 -25.32
CA PRO A 266 7.18 -3.16 -25.88
C PRO A 266 7.79 -4.28 -25.02
N ASN A 267 8.95 -4.04 -24.43
CA ASN A 267 9.71 -5.01 -23.66
C ASN A 267 10.30 -4.35 -22.40
N ILE A 268 10.27 -5.07 -21.29
CA ILE A 268 10.99 -4.78 -20.05
C ILE A 268 11.69 -6.06 -19.62
N TYR A 269 12.89 -5.95 -19.06
CA TYR A 269 13.68 -7.07 -18.58
C TYR A 269 14.07 -6.88 -17.12
N LEU A 270 14.20 -7.97 -16.38
CA LEU A 270 14.71 -7.99 -15.01
C LEU A 270 16.20 -8.34 -15.01
N VAL A 271 17.05 -7.40 -14.59
CA VAL A 271 18.51 -7.59 -14.49
C VAL A 271 18.95 -7.47 -13.03
N GLY A 272 19.96 -8.22 -12.63
CA GLY A 272 20.50 -8.11 -11.28
C GLY A 272 21.31 -9.32 -10.85
N ASP A 273 21.61 -9.38 -9.56
CA ASP A 273 22.15 -10.55 -8.87
C ASP A 273 21.10 -11.08 -7.88
N TYR A 274 20.08 -11.76 -8.41
CA TYR A 274 18.87 -12.12 -7.65
C TYR A 274 18.65 -13.62 -7.47
N ASN A 275 19.35 -14.47 -8.23
CA ASN A 275 19.30 -15.92 -8.06
C ASN A 275 20.62 -16.59 -8.51
N ALA A 276 20.68 -17.92 -8.44
CA ALA A 276 21.86 -18.70 -8.81
C ALA A 276 21.92 -19.14 -10.28
N VAL A 277 20.83 -18.93 -11.04
CA VAL A 277 20.66 -19.46 -12.41
C VAL A 277 20.99 -18.39 -13.45
N ASP A 278 20.52 -17.17 -13.23
CA ASP A 278 20.68 -16.04 -14.14
C ASP A 278 22.05 -15.36 -13.92
N PRO A 279 22.79 -15.03 -15.00
CA PRO A 279 24.07 -14.36 -14.86
C PRO A 279 23.94 -12.97 -14.21
N ALA A 280 24.63 -12.79 -13.08
CA ALA A 280 24.62 -11.56 -12.31
C ALA A 280 24.98 -10.33 -13.17
N TRP A 281 24.14 -9.31 -13.13
CA TRP A 281 24.35 -8.01 -13.81
C TRP A 281 24.66 -8.12 -15.31
N SER A 282 24.02 -9.07 -16.00
CA SER A 282 24.16 -9.31 -17.44
C SER A 282 22.89 -8.92 -18.22
N PRO A 283 22.76 -7.65 -18.66
CA PRO A 283 21.63 -7.20 -19.46
C PRO A 283 21.35 -8.06 -20.69
N GLY A 284 22.42 -8.50 -21.38
CA GLY A 284 22.34 -9.24 -22.65
C GLY A 284 21.65 -10.60 -22.53
N THR A 285 21.47 -11.10 -21.32
CA THR A 285 20.82 -12.39 -21.03
C THR A 285 19.67 -12.23 -20.04
N SER A 286 19.26 -11.00 -19.71
CA SER A 286 18.23 -10.74 -18.71
C SER A 286 16.87 -11.24 -19.22
N PRO A 287 16.09 -11.97 -18.40
CA PRO A 287 14.78 -12.46 -18.79
C PRO A 287 13.80 -11.31 -19.04
N GLU A 288 12.96 -11.48 -20.06
CA GLU A 288 11.89 -10.55 -20.39
C GLU A 288 10.71 -10.73 -19.43
N MET A 289 10.15 -9.62 -18.96
CA MET A 289 8.93 -9.61 -18.17
C MET A 289 7.69 -9.74 -19.07
N THR A 290 6.66 -10.41 -18.57
CA THR A 290 5.36 -10.50 -19.25
C THR A 290 4.59 -9.19 -19.13
N ARG A 291 4.32 -8.51 -20.25
CA ARG A 291 3.42 -7.34 -20.29
C ARG A 291 1.98 -7.77 -19.99
N LYS A 292 1.39 -7.27 -18.91
CA LYS A 292 0.02 -7.57 -18.46
C LYS A 292 -1.01 -6.59 -19.04
N SER A 293 -0.64 -5.32 -19.09
CA SER A 293 -1.42 -4.24 -19.69
C SER A 293 -0.48 -3.09 -20.07
N GLU A 294 -1.00 -1.98 -20.60
CA GLU A 294 -0.21 -0.78 -20.89
C GLU A 294 0.57 -0.33 -19.64
N GLY A 295 1.90 -0.35 -19.71
CA GLY A 295 2.79 0.08 -18.64
C GLY A 295 2.94 -0.86 -17.44
N VAL A 296 2.31 -2.04 -17.48
CA VAL A 296 2.34 -3.01 -16.36
C VAL A 296 2.97 -4.33 -16.82
N TYR A 297 4.00 -4.75 -16.10
CA TYR A 297 4.79 -5.94 -16.41
C TYR A 297 4.95 -6.79 -15.17
N SER A 298 4.99 -8.12 -15.33
CA SER A 298 5.34 -9.01 -14.24
C SER A 298 6.26 -10.15 -14.67
N ILE A 299 7.01 -10.69 -13.71
CA ILE A 299 7.81 -11.90 -13.88
C ILE A 299 7.77 -12.71 -12.59
N GLU A 300 7.75 -14.03 -12.72
CA GLU A 300 7.91 -14.94 -11.59
C GLU A 300 9.35 -15.45 -11.56
N VAL A 301 10.02 -15.26 -10.43
CA VAL A 301 11.42 -15.66 -10.25
C VAL A 301 11.65 -16.17 -8.83
N THR A 302 12.63 -17.06 -8.68
CA THR A 302 13.18 -17.37 -7.35
C THR A 302 14.12 -16.27 -6.91
N LEU A 303 14.02 -15.79 -5.67
CA LEU A 303 14.91 -14.77 -5.10
C LEU A 303 15.71 -15.36 -3.94
N LYS A 304 17.04 -15.17 -3.98
CA LYS A 304 17.95 -15.50 -2.86
C LYS A 304 17.94 -14.40 -1.78
N ASP A 305 18.53 -14.69 -0.61
CA ASP A 305 18.84 -13.63 0.38
C ASP A 305 19.88 -12.65 -0.18
N GLY A 306 19.69 -11.35 0.11
CA GLY A 306 20.53 -10.28 -0.44
C GLY A 306 20.41 -10.09 -1.95
N ALA A 307 19.28 -10.48 -2.56
CA ALA A 307 19.01 -10.26 -3.99
C ALA A 307 19.10 -8.77 -4.32
N ALA A 308 19.69 -8.47 -5.48
CA ALA A 308 19.77 -7.11 -6.03
C ALA A 308 19.19 -7.08 -7.45
N LEU A 309 18.30 -6.13 -7.74
CA LEU A 309 17.54 -6.10 -8.99
C LEU A 309 17.34 -4.67 -9.55
N LYS A 310 17.22 -4.58 -10.87
CA LYS A 310 16.76 -3.44 -11.65
C LYS A 310 15.88 -3.88 -12.82
N PHE A 311 15.10 -2.94 -13.34
CA PHE A 311 14.35 -3.08 -14.59
C PHE A 311 15.08 -2.34 -15.71
N ILE A 312 15.14 -2.92 -16.92
CA ILE A 312 15.73 -2.28 -18.11
C ILE A 312 14.78 -2.41 -19.30
N ASN A 313 14.73 -1.39 -20.17
CA ASN A 313 13.86 -1.42 -21.36
C ASN A 313 14.47 -2.11 -22.59
N GLN A 314 15.75 -2.47 -22.50
CA GLN A 314 16.49 -3.21 -23.53
C GLN A 314 17.63 -3.96 -22.87
N GLN A 315 18.09 -5.05 -23.49
CA GLN A 315 19.13 -5.94 -22.97
C GLN A 315 20.56 -5.35 -23.06
N ASN A 316 20.74 -4.09 -22.68
CA ASN A 316 22.02 -3.40 -22.54
C ASN A 316 21.91 -2.20 -21.59
N TRP A 317 23.04 -1.68 -21.12
CA TRP A 317 23.09 -0.53 -20.21
C TRP A 317 23.00 0.85 -20.91
N GLU A 318 22.99 0.90 -22.24
CA GLU A 318 22.81 2.16 -23.00
C GLU A 318 21.36 2.65 -22.94
N GLY A 319 20.42 1.75 -22.64
CA GLY A 319 19.00 2.04 -22.51
C GLY A 319 18.64 2.74 -21.19
N LEU A 320 17.35 2.67 -20.89
CA LEU A 320 16.75 3.18 -19.67
C LEU A 320 16.73 2.07 -18.62
N ASP A 321 16.83 2.48 -17.37
CA ASP A 321 16.70 1.61 -16.22
C ASP A 321 15.84 2.26 -15.14
N TRP A 322 15.17 1.42 -14.37
CA TRP A 322 14.42 1.80 -13.19
C TRP A 322 14.76 0.88 -12.03
N ALA A 323 14.73 1.43 -10.83
CA ALA A 323 14.93 0.68 -9.61
C ALA A 323 14.37 1.50 -8.43
N ASP A 324 14.86 1.24 -7.22
CA ASP A 324 14.36 1.88 -6.01
C ASP A 324 14.69 3.38 -5.95
N ALA A 325 13.75 4.20 -5.47
CA ALA A 325 13.90 5.65 -5.33
C ALA A 325 14.63 6.09 -4.05
N ASP A 326 14.69 5.22 -3.04
CA ASP A 326 15.43 5.42 -1.79
C ASP A 326 16.91 5.00 -1.97
N SER A 327 17.68 5.08 -0.90
CA SER A 327 18.90 4.30 -0.70
C SER A 327 18.68 2.81 -1.00
N GLU A 328 19.77 2.06 -1.23
CA GLU A 328 19.70 0.61 -1.54
C GLU A 328 18.70 -0.12 -0.62
N GLY A 329 17.58 -0.59 -1.18
CA GLY A 329 16.42 -0.98 -0.38
C GLY A 329 15.24 -1.49 -1.20
N ASN A 330 14.08 -1.64 -0.56
CA ASN A 330 12.82 -2.07 -1.19
C ASN A 330 11.66 -1.19 -0.72
N SER A 331 11.65 0.08 -1.15
CA SER A 331 10.59 1.04 -0.83
C SER A 331 9.30 0.79 -1.61
N GLY A 332 9.36 0.03 -2.71
CA GLY A 332 8.27 -0.10 -3.69
C GLY A 332 8.05 1.16 -4.54
N ILE A 333 8.85 2.22 -4.34
CA ILE A 333 8.79 3.48 -5.09
C ILE A 333 9.83 3.42 -6.20
N LEU A 334 9.38 3.65 -7.43
CA LEU A 334 10.23 3.54 -8.61
C LEU A 334 10.90 4.89 -8.93
N ALA A 335 12.19 4.87 -9.23
CA ALA A 335 12.91 6.00 -9.80
C ALA A 335 13.60 5.65 -11.14
N PRO A 336 13.74 6.62 -12.05
CA PRO A 336 14.42 6.42 -13.33
C PRO A 336 15.95 6.46 -13.17
N LYS A 337 16.65 6.08 -14.25
CA LYS A 337 18.12 6.11 -14.37
C LYS A 337 18.72 7.42 -13.87
N GLY A 338 19.76 7.30 -13.07
CA GLY A 338 20.47 8.43 -12.44
C GLY A 338 19.76 9.02 -11.21
N LYS A 339 18.58 8.51 -10.86
CA LYS A 339 17.82 8.84 -9.65
C LYS A 339 17.49 7.62 -8.79
N ASN A 340 17.85 6.42 -9.25
CA ASN A 340 17.55 5.15 -8.58
C ASN A 340 18.79 4.47 -7.97
N ASN A 341 18.54 3.56 -7.04
CA ASN A 341 19.48 2.59 -6.49
C ASN A 341 18.96 1.17 -6.68
N ASP A 342 19.83 0.16 -6.53
CA ASP A 342 19.42 -1.24 -6.65
C ASP A 342 18.29 -1.58 -5.68
N ILE A 343 17.30 -2.32 -6.18
CA ILE A 343 16.28 -2.93 -5.33
C ILE A 343 16.97 -4.06 -4.56
N LYS A 344 16.92 -4.03 -3.22
CA LYS A 344 17.49 -5.08 -2.34
C LYS A 344 16.39 -5.86 -1.66
N PHE A 345 16.47 -7.19 -1.67
CA PHE A 345 15.44 -8.04 -1.09
C PHE A 345 16.00 -9.35 -0.53
N ASP A 346 15.52 -9.76 0.64
CA ASP A 346 15.87 -11.05 1.25
C ASP A 346 14.82 -12.10 0.89
N GLY A 347 15.09 -12.86 -0.17
CA GLY A 347 14.11 -13.76 -0.77
C GLY A 347 14.04 -15.17 -0.17
N GLY A 348 15.02 -15.61 0.61
CA GLY A 348 15.03 -16.94 1.25
C GLY A 348 14.99 -18.12 0.29
N ASP A 349 15.45 -17.95 -0.95
CA ASP A 349 15.38 -18.93 -2.05
C ASP A 349 13.95 -19.36 -2.41
N LYS A 350 12.98 -18.44 -2.23
CA LYS A 350 11.55 -18.68 -2.53
C LYS A 350 11.13 -18.05 -3.86
N GLY A 351 9.98 -18.47 -4.38
CA GLY A 351 9.37 -17.90 -5.57
C GLY A 351 8.60 -16.61 -5.28
N TYR A 352 8.72 -15.63 -6.16
CA TYR A 352 8.04 -14.33 -6.06
C TYR A 352 7.51 -13.89 -7.42
N THR A 353 6.35 -13.23 -7.42
CA THR A 353 5.91 -12.38 -8.53
C THR A 353 6.47 -10.98 -8.31
N ILE A 354 7.26 -10.50 -9.27
CA ILE A 354 7.74 -9.12 -9.31
C ILE A 354 6.89 -8.37 -10.33
N THR A 355 6.27 -7.27 -9.91
CA THR A 355 5.44 -6.42 -10.76
C THR A 355 6.06 -5.03 -10.88
N LEU A 356 6.11 -4.50 -12.10
CA LEU A 356 6.48 -3.12 -12.42
C LEU A 356 5.25 -2.39 -12.98
N ASP A 357 4.86 -1.27 -12.39
CA ASP A 357 3.80 -0.39 -12.91
C ASP A 357 4.38 1.01 -13.17
N LEU A 358 4.65 1.27 -14.46
CA LEU A 358 5.19 2.55 -14.91
C LEU A 358 4.15 3.67 -14.86
N ASN A 359 2.84 3.39 -14.88
CA ASN A 359 1.86 4.47 -14.77
C ASN A 359 1.85 5.04 -13.34
N LYS A 360 2.00 4.16 -12.36
CA LYS A 360 2.06 4.51 -10.93
C LYS A 360 3.45 4.89 -10.44
N GLY A 361 4.49 4.53 -11.18
CA GLY A 361 5.88 4.64 -10.74
C GLY A 361 6.12 3.86 -9.44
N VAL A 362 5.71 2.60 -9.45
CA VAL A 362 5.91 1.66 -8.35
C VAL A 362 6.36 0.31 -8.87
N TYR A 363 6.89 -0.50 -7.98
CA TYR A 363 7.09 -1.92 -8.18
C TYR A 363 6.67 -2.68 -6.92
N ALA A 364 6.40 -3.97 -7.07
CA ALA A 364 6.02 -4.85 -5.97
C ALA A 364 6.73 -6.20 -6.09
N ILE A 365 7.04 -6.81 -4.95
CA ILE A 365 7.61 -8.15 -4.83
C ILE A 365 6.68 -8.93 -3.89
N GLU A 366 5.94 -9.88 -4.45
CA GLU A 366 4.92 -10.65 -3.73
C GLU A 366 5.30 -12.13 -3.74
N ALA A 367 5.28 -12.79 -2.57
CA ALA A 367 5.63 -14.19 -2.47
C ALA A 367 4.62 -15.05 -3.25
N LEU A 368 5.12 -16.00 -4.04
CA LEU A 368 4.27 -17.03 -4.64
C LEU A 368 3.67 -17.90 -3.53
N PRO A 369 2.40 -18.31 -3.68
CA PRO A 369 1.78 -19.21 -2.72
C PRO A 369 2.51 -20.56 -2.70
N GLU A 370 2.91 -21.00 -1.51
CA GLU A 370 3.44 -22.34 -1.29
C GLU A 370 2.30 -23.29 -0.92
N TYR A 371 2.16 -24.38 -1.68
CA TYR A 371 1.19 -25.42 -1.41
C TYR A 371 1.87 -26.68 -0.84
N PRO A 372 1.20 -27.41 0.08
CA PRO A 372 1.74 -28.68 0.56
C PRO A 372 1.82 -29.69 -0.59
N THR A 373 2.74 -30.65 -0.50
CA THR A 373 2.83 -31.76 -1.48
C THR A 373 1.87 -32.90 -1.17
N ASN A 374 1.43 -33.02 0.08
CA ASN A 374 0.49 -34.04 0.53
C ASN A 374 -0.67 -33.38 1.27
N LEU A 375 -1.85 -33.99 1.15
CA LEU A 375 -3.03 -33.62 1.90
C LEU A 375 -3.74 -34.88 2.39
N TYR A 376 -4.16 -34.86 3.64
CA TYR A 376 -4.78 -35.99 4.32
C TYR A 376 -6.18 -35.61 4.77
N MET A 377 -7.10 -36.57 4.70
CA MET A 377 -8.49 -36.46 5.11
C MET A 377 -8.77 -37.45 6.23
N ILE A 378 -9.35 -36.97 7.32
CA ILE A 378 -9.87 -37.79 8.43
C ILE A 378 -11.32 -37.47 8.69
N GLY A 379 -11.94 -38.28 9.53
CA GLY A 379 -13.30 -38.07 9.99
C GLY A 379 -13.80 -39.22 10.84
N SER A 380 -15.09 -39.22 11.14
CA SER A 380 -15.72 -40.31 11.91
C SER A 380 -15.55 -41.67 11.24
N PHE A 381 -15.46 -41.72 9.90
CA PHE A 381 -15.27 -42.93 9.08
C PHE A 381 -13.89 -43.60 9.25
N VAL A 382 -12.90 -42.88 9.81
CA VAL A 382 -11.59 -43.43 10.20
C VAL A 382 -11.31 -43.25 11.70
N GLY A 383 -12.37 -43.00 12.49
CA GLY A 383 -12.28 -42.82 13.94
C GLY A 383 -11.52 -41.57 14.38
N TRP A 384 -11.49 -40.51 13.56
CA TRP A 384 -10.74 -39.27 13.81
C TRP A 384 -9.24 -39.47 14.06
N SER A 385 -8.67 -40.55 13.52
CA SER A 385 -7.26 -40.89 13.67
C SER A 385 -6.45 -40.52 12.43
N TRP A 386 -5.41 -39.70 12.62
CA TRP A 386 -4.47 -39.37 11.56
C TRP A 386 -3.61 -40.56 11.11
N ASP A 387 -3.42 -41.57 11.96
CA ASP A 387 -2.74 -42.83 11.59
C ASP A 387 -3.50 -43.58 10.48
N ASN A 388 -4.82 -43.40 10.44
CA ASN A 388 -5.72 -44.00 9.46
C ASN A 388 -6.18 -43.00 8.38
N ALA A 389 -5.52 -41.85 8.26
CA ALA A 389 -5.96 -40.81 7.34
C ALA A 389 -5.94 -41.28 5.89
N VAL A 390 -6.96 -40.85 5.14
CA VAL A 390 -7.05 -41.06 3.70
C VAL A 390 -6.19 -40.01 3.02
N GLU A 391 -5.21 -40.43 2.25
CA GLU A 391 -4.40 -39.52 1.43
C GLU A 391 -5.19 -39.06 0.21
N MET A 392 -5.17 -37.75 -0.04
CA MET A 392 -5.75 -37.14 -1.22
C MET A 392 -4.75 -37.15 -2.38
N ILE A 393 -5.27 -37.18 -3.60
CA ILE A 393 -4.49 -37.27 -4.83
C ILE A 393 -4.20 -35.84 -5.33
N PRO A 394 -2.94 -35.44 -5.48
CA PRO A 394 -2.61 -34.15 -6.08
C PRO A 394 -2.99 -34.12 -7.57
N VAL A 395 -3.37 -32.96 -8.09
CA VAL A 395 -3.68 -32.79 -9.52
C VAL A 395 -2.41 -32.40 -10.28
N HIS A 396 -2.17 -33.02 -11.43
CA HIS A 396 -0.97 -32.77 -12.22
C HIS A 396 -0.82 -31.30 -12.60
N SER A 397 0.37 -30.74 -12.43
CA SER A 397 0.70 -29.33 -12.74
C SER A 397 -0.18 -28.28 -12.03
N ASN A 398 -0.95 -28.67 -11.01
CA ASN A 398 -1.82 -27.78 -10.24
C ASN A 398 -1.61 -28.04 -8.74
N PRO A 399 -0.50 -27.55 -8.15
CA PRO A 399 -0.07 -27.91 -6.79
C PRO A 399 -1.05 -27.48 -5.69
N HIS A 400 -1.97 -26.57 -6.00
CA HIS A 400 -3.04 -26.10 -5.11
C HIS A 400 -4.25 -27.04 -5.03
N LEU A 401 -4.33 -28.08 -5.87
CA LEU A 401 -5.49 -28.95 -5.99
C LEU A 401 -5.22 -30.38 -5.50
N PHE A 402 -6.16 -30.88 -4.72
CA PHE A 402 -6.22 -32.27 -4.28
C PHE A 402 -7.62 -32.83 -4.49
N TRP A 403 -7.73 -34.12 -4.82
CA TRP A 403 -9.02 -34.80 -4.93
C TRP A 403 -9.01 -36.22 -4.36
N LYS A 404 -10.18 -36.75 -4.01
CA LYS A 404 -10.36 -38.16 -3.64
C LYS A 404 -11.81 -38.59 -3.85
N ILE A 405 -12.01 -39.83 -4.29
CA ILE A 405 -13.32 -40.50 -4.20
C ILE A 405 -13.27 -41.45 -3.01
N ALA A 406 -14.23 -41.33 -2.10
CA ALA A 406 -14.35 -42.21 -0.94
C ALA A 406 -15.82 -42.44 -0.57
N TRP A 407 -16.09 -43.59 0.05
CA TRP A 407 -17.42 -43.91 0.56
C TRP A 407 -17.62 -43.33 1.95
N PHE A 408 -18.76 -42.69 2.18
CA PHE A 408 -19.14 -42.14 3.48
C PHE A 408 -20.53 -42.62 3.88
N GLU A 409 -20.74 -42.77 5.18
CA GLU A 409 -22.07 -43.00 5.76
C GLU A 409 -22.76 -41.66 6.06
N ALA A 410 -24.10 -41.65 6.06
CA ALA A 410 -24.87 -40.46 6.41
C ALA A 410 -24.57 -40.04 7.86
N GLY A 411 -24.36 -38.75 8.07
CA GLY A 411 -23.95 -38.20 9.36
C GLY A 411 -22.46 -38.34 9.67
N ALA A 412 -21.64 -38.85 8.74
CA ALA A 412 -20.19 -38.74 8.85
C ALA A 412 -19.78 -37.26 8.83
N ALA A 413 -18.59 -36.96 9.35
CA ALA A 413 -17.98 -35.64 9.25
C ALA A 413 -16.49 -35.77 8.98
N MET A 414 -15.88 -34.75 8.39
CA MET A 414 -14.48 -34.77 7.97
C MET A 414 -13.70 -33.48 8.26
N LYS A 415 -12.37 -33.63 8.29
CA LYS A 415 -11.34 -32.58 8.31
C LYS A 415 -10.14 -32.97 7.47
N PHE A 416 -9.33 -31.98 7.14
CA PHE A 416 -8.11 -32.11 6.35
C PHE A 416 -6.90 -31.53 7.06
N ASN A 417 -5.71 -32.04 6.74
CA ASN A 417 -4.45 -31.42 7.14
C ASN A 417 -3.32 -31.88 6.17
N SER A 418 -2.29 -31.07 6.00
CA SER A 418 -1.08 -31.43 5.23
C SER A 418 -0.13 -32.35 6.00
N ALA A 419 -0.25 -32.38 7.34
CA ALA A 419 0.43 -33.32 8.21
C ALA A 419 -0.55 -34.30 8.86
N LYS A 420 -0.11 -35.54 9.12
CA LYS A 420 -0.89 -36.52 9.89
C LYS A 420 -0.85 -36.22 11.40
N ALA A 421 -1.29 -35.03 11.80
CA ALA A 421 -1.23 -34.55 13.18
C ALA A 421 -2.33 -33.53 13.51
N TRP A 422 -2.63 -33.38 14.81
CA TRP A 422 -3.39 -32.25 15.35
C TRP A 422 -2.41 -31.15 15.79
N ASP A 423 -1.92 -30.38 14.83
CA ASP A 423 -0.87 -29.36 15.00
C ASP A 423 -1.40 -27.92 14.95
N GLY A 424 -2.72 -27.75 14.81
CA GLY A 424 -3.35 -26.46 14.57
C GLY A 424 -3.52 -26.11 13.09
N GLY A 425 -2.91 -26.89 12.19
CA GLY A 425 -3.03 -26.75 10.73
C GLY A 425 -4.27 -27.44 10.14
N GLN A 426 -4.95 -28.28 10.92
CA GLN A 426 -6.17 -28.93 10.48
C GLN A 426 -7.28 -27.92 10.09
N PHE A 427 -8.03 -28.24 9.04
CA PHE A 427 -9.11 -27.39 8.54
C PHE A 427 -10.33 -28.21 8.08
N GLY A 428 -11.45 -27.52 7.96
CA GLY A 428 -12.70 -28.00 7.39
C GLY A 428 -13.45 -26.83 6.77
N LYS A 429 -14.68 -26.54 7.20
CA LYS A 429 -15.52 -25.46 6.65
C LYS A 429 -15.62 -24.23 7.53
N THR A 430 -16.09 -23.14 6.94
CA THR A 430 -16.80 -22.03 7.60
C THR A 430 -18.21 -21.89 7.02
N GLY A 431 -19.13 -21.31 7.78
CA GLY A 431 -20.54 -21.18 7.41
C GLY A 431 -21.38 -22.44 7.62
N ASP A 432 -22.70 -22.31 7.48
CA ASP A 432 -23.65 -23.37 7.86
C ASP A 432 -23.95 -24.36 6.73
N ASN A 433 -23.91 -23.92 5.47
CA ASN A 433 -24.30 -24.72 4.31
C ASN A 433 -23.29 -24.55 3.15
N ALA A 434 -23.16 -25.60 2.33
CA ALA A 434 -22.54 -25.51 1.01
C ALA A 434 -23.41 -24.68 0.05
N ASP A 435 -22.80 -24.22 -1.04
CA ASP A 435 -23.56 -23.70 -2.19
C ASP A 435 -24.29 -24.82 -2.97
N ALA A 436 -24.95 -24.45 -4.08
CA ALA A 436 -25.74 -25.37 -4.88
C ALA A 436 -24.88 -26.45 -5.58
N GLU A 437 -23.59 -26.19 -5.73
CA GLU A 437 -22.58 -27.04 -6.35
C GLU A 437 -21.84 -27.90 -5.32
N GLY A 438 -22.22 -27.81 -4.04
CA GLY A 438 -21.61 -28.58 -2.96
C GLY A 438 -20.27 -28.04 -2.48
N VAL A 439 -19.99 -26.75 -2.73
CA VAL A 439 -18.75 -26.07 -2.33
C VAL A 439 -18.91 -25.42 -0.97
N TRP A 440 -17.94 -25.68 -0.11
CA TRP A 440 -17.75 -25.08 1.21
C TRP A 440 -16.58 -24.11 1.16
N ASN A 441 -16.72 -22.98 1.85
CA ASN A 441 -15.58 -22.13 2.17
C ASN A 441 -14.72 -22.82 3.23
N LYS A 442 -13.41 -22.84 3.03
CA LYS A 442 -12.46 -23.42 3.99
C LYS A 442 -12.48 -22.65 5.32
N GLY A 443 -12.49 -23.37 6.43
CA GLY A 443 -12.52 -22.81 7.79
C GLY A 443 -12.11 -23.84 8.84
N GLY A 444 -12.52 -23.65 10.10
CA GLY A 444 -12.11 -24.49 11.23
C GLY A 444 -13.07 -25.60 11.63
N ASP A 445 -14.32 -25.55 11.19
CA ASP A 445 -15.38 -26.48 11.63
C ASP A 445 -15.35 -27.78 10.84
N ASP A 446 -15.89 -28.85 11.43
CA ASP A 446 -16.01 -30.14 10.75
C ASP A 446 -17.05 -30.05 9.60
N ILE A 447 -16.79 -30.73 8.49
CA ILE A 447 -17.70 -30.74 7.34
C ILE A 447 -18.62 -31.97 7.43
N PRO A 448 -19.95 -31.79 7.51
CA PRO A 448 -20.89 -32.90 7.60
C PRO A 448 -21.14 -33.55 6.22
N ILE A 449 -21.36 -34.87 6.22
CA ILE A 449 -21.85 -35.64 5.09
C ILE A 449 -23.33 -35.97 5.31
N ALA A 450 -24.19 -35.39 4.47
CA ALA A 450 -25.64 -35.52 4.62
C ALA A 450 -26.17 -36.91 4.19
N ALA A 451 -25.61 -37.48 3.11
CA ALA A 451 -26.11 -38.71 2.52
C ALA A 451 -24.99 -39.74 2.35
N ALA A 452 -25.32 -41.01 2.63
CA ALA A 452 -24.41 -42.11 2.42
C ALA A 452 -24.14 -42.33 0.92
N GLY A 453 -22.93 -42.76 0.58
CA GLY A 453 -22.52 -43.06 -0.79
C GLY A 453 -21.09 -42.65 -1.08
N TYR A 454 -20.65 -42.88 -2.32
CA TYR A 454 -19.41 -42.27 -2.80
C TYR A 454 -19.56 -40.76 -2.87
N LYS A 455 -18.54 -40.06 -2.38
CA LYS A 455 -18.36 -38.63 -2.63
C LYS A 455 -17.02 -38.40 -3.30
N MET A 456 -17.03 -37.50 -4.28
CA MET A 456 -15.84 -36.84 -4.76
C MET A 456 -15.60 -35.61 -3.91
N VAL A 457 -14.42 -35.58 -3.30
CA VAL A 457 -13.94 -34.50 -2.45
C VAL A 457 -12.83 -33.80 -3.20
N VAL A 458 -12.96 -32.49 -3.41
CA VAL A 458 -11.93 -31.65 -4.03
C VAL A 458 -11.56 -30.55 -3.05
N VAL A 459 -10.27 -30.38 -2.79
CA VAL A 459 -9.74 -29.26 -2.01
C VAL A 459 -8.94 -28.38 -2.95
N ASN A 460 -9.35 -27.11 -3.05
CA ASN A 460 -8.67 -26.08 -3.83
C ASN A 460 -8.12 -25.03 -2.86
N LEU A 461 -6.80 -25.04 -2.66
CA LEU A 461 -6.10 -24.17 -1.72
C LEU A 461 -5.87 -22.76 -2.27
N LEU A 462 -5.94 -22.57 -3.60
CA LEU A 462 -5.86 -21.25 -4.23
C LEU A 462 -7.13 -20.43 -3.95
N THR A 463 -8.30 -21.04 -4.13
CA THR A 463 -9.59 -20.40 -3.86
C THR A 463 -10.07 -20.59 -2.42
N ASN A 464 -9.33 -21.35 -1.60
CA ASN A 464 -9.73 -21.75 -0.25
C ASN A 464 -11.13 -22.39 -0.19
N THR A 465 -11.41 -23.33 -1.09
CA THR A 465 -12.70 -24.02 -1.18
C THR A 465 -12.56 -25.53 -1.07
N ILE A 466 -13.64 -26.19 -0.61
CA ILE A 466 -13.76 -27.65 -0.50
C ILE A 466 -15.07 -28.06 -1.13
N GLN A 467 -15.04 -28.81 -2.24
CA GLN A 467 -16.23 -29.31 -2.90
C GLN A 467 -16.48 -30.77 -2.55
N ILE A 468 -17.73 -31.10 -2.21
CA ILE A 468 -18.17 -32.47 -1.92
C ILE A 468 -19.43 -32.76 -2.73
N THR A 469 -19.29 -33.60 -3.75
CA THR A 469 -20.38 -33.99 -4.65
C THR A 469 -20.41 -35.50 -4.85
N ASP A 470 -21.41 -36.01 -5.56
CA ASP A 470 -21.31 -37.36 -6.13
C ASP A 470 -20.17 -37.39 -7.16
N PRO A 471 -19.45 -38.52 -7.32
CA PRO A 471 -18.33 -38.61 -8.24
C PRO A 471 -18.80 -38.55 -9.70
N VAL A 472 -18.14 -37.72 -10.50
CA VAL A 472 -18.31 -37.65 -11.95
C VAL A 472 -17.05 -38.18 -12.60
N ILE A 473 -17.16 -39.35 -13.23
CA ILE A 473 -16.04 -40.08 -13.84
C ILE A 473 -16.37 -40.34 -15.30
N TYR A 474 -15.46 -39.97 -16.18
CA TYR A 474 -15.59 -40.24 -17.62
C TYR A 474 -14.50 -41.21 -18.08
N ALA A 475 -14.89 -42.13 -18.95
CA ALA A 475 -13.95 -42.83 -19.81
C ALA A 475 -13.54 -41.91 -20.98
N GLN A 476 -12.39 -42.16 -21.57
CA GLN A 476 -11.78 -41.27 -22.57
C GLN A 476 -10.99 -42.07 -23.61
N GLY A 477 -10.95 -41.58 -24.84
CA GLY A 477 -10.06 -42.06 -25.88
C GLY A 477 -10.71 -43.08 -26.84
N ASN A 478 -9.89 -43.56 -27.77
CA ASN A 478 -10.34 -44.41 -28.89
C ASN A 478 -11.08 -45.68 -28.43
N ALA A 479 -10.69 -46.28 -27.30
CA ALA A 479 -11.37 -47.45 -26.73
C ALA A 479 -12.86 -47.21 -26.50
N PHE A 480 -13.26 -45.96 -26.20
CA PHE A 480 -14.64 -45.58 -25.92
C PHE A 480 -15.29 -44.79 -27.06
N GLY A 481 -14.49 -44.33 -28.03
CA GLY A 481 -14.96 -43.93 -29.36
C GLY A 481 -14.37 -42.62 -29.88
N ASN A 482 -13.93 -41.72 -29.01
CA ASN A 482 -13.28 -40.46 -29.39
C ASN A 482 -12.50 -39.83 -28.21
N TRP A 483 -11.93 -38.65 -28.45
CA TRP A 483 -11.22 -37.85 -27.44
C TRP A 483 -12.04 -36.64 -26.97
N ASP A 484 -13.36 -36.64 -27.17
CA ASP A 484 -14.23 -35.56 -26.72
C ASP A 484 -14.52 -35.75 -25.22
N GLY A 485 -14.12 -34.77 -24.39
CA GLY A 485 -14.32 -34.83 -22.94
C GLY A 485 -15.81 -34.81 -22.54
N GLY A 486 -16.15 -35.52 -21.46
CA GLY A 486 -17.48 -35.48 -20.85
C GLY A 486 -18.53 -36.37 -21.52
N VAL A 487 -18.11 -37.30 -22.40
CA VAL A 487 -19.05 -38.11 -23.21
C VAL A 487 -19.37 -39.46 -22.55
N PHE A 488 -18.36 -40.16 -22.03
CA PHE A 488 -18.50 -41.57 -21.64
C PHE A 488 -18.61 -41.75 -20.11
N LEU A 489 -19.74 -41.33 -19.55
CA LEU A 489 -19.99 -41.30 -18.10
C LEU A 489 -20.07 -42.69 -17.47
N PHE A 490 -19.36 -42.90 -16.36
CA PHE A 490 -19.53 -44.08 -15.51
C PHE A 490 -20.83 -44.00 -14.70
N THR A 491 -21.46 -45.15 -14.46
CA THR A 491 -22.70 -45.23 -13.67
C THR A 491 -22.60 -46.31 -12.60
N PRO A 492 -23.33 -46.19 -11.48
CA PRO A 492 -23.38 -47.26 -10.49
C PRO A 492 -23.91 -48.57 -11.07
N ASP A 493 -23.29 -49.69 -10.69
CA ASP A 493 -23.78 -51.02 -11.02
C ASP A 493 -25.15 -51.25 -10.34
N ALA A 494 -26.06 -51.91 -11.06
CA ALA A 494 -27.42 -52.13 -10.57
C ALA A 494 -27.49 -53.13 -9.41
N ALA A 495 -26.51 -54.03 -9.27
CA ALA A 495 -26.45 -55.03 -8.22
C ALA A 495 -25.66 -54.57 -6.99
N ASP A 496 -24.65 -53.70 -7.18
CA ASP A 496 -23.85 -53.13 -6.10
C ASP A 496 -23.47 -51.67 -6.40
N ASN A 497 -24.07 -50.73 -5.67
CA ASN A 497 -23.81 -49.31 -5.86
C ASN A 497 -22.40 -48.85 -5.44
N LYS A 498 -21.59 -49.75 -4.85
CA LYS A 498 -20.16 -49.53 -4.60
C LYS A 498 -19.28 -49.84 -5.82
N ILE A 499 -19.86 -50.37 -6.89
CA ILE A 499 -19.19 -50.61 -8.16
C ILE A 499 -19.66 -49.54 -9.16
N LEU A 500 -18.71 -48.81 -9.76
CA LEU A 500 -18.97 -47.87 -10.85
C LEU A 500 -18.50 -48.49 -12.17
N VAL A 501 -19.35 -48.44 -13.18
CA VAL A 501 -19.19 -49.15 -14.46
C VAL A 501 -19.13 -48.18 -15.62
N SER A 502 -18.12 -48.31 -16.48
CA SER A 502 -18.01 -47.52 -17.72
C SER A 502 -19.03 -47.97 -18.77
N PRO A 503 -19.26 -47.17 -19.83
CA PRO A 503 -19.78 -47.71 -21.09
C PRO A 503 -18.88 -48.83 -21.63
N ALA A 504 -19.44 -49.74 -22.43
CA ALA A 504 -18.65 -50.78 -23.08
C ALA A 504 -17.68 -50.17 -24.09
N ALA A 505 -16.44 -50.68 -24.12
CA ALA A 505 -15.45 -50.30 -25.11
C ALA A 505 -15.94 -50.67 -26.53
N VAL A 506 -15.73 -49.76 -27.48
CA VAL A 506 -16.13 -49.90 -28.88
C VAL A 506 -14.98 -50.32 -29.79
N ALA A 507 -13.76 -50.34 -29.27
CA ALA A 507 -12.55 -50.77 -29.97
C ALA A 507 -11.52 -51.35 -28.99
N ASP A 508 -10.65 -52.22 -29.52
CA ASP A 508 -9.46 -52.70 -28.80
C ASP A 508 -8.42 -51.57 -28.78
N ASP A 509 -8.22 -50.95 -27.62
CA ASP A 509 -7.20 -49.92 -27.38
C ASP A 509 -6.90 -49.85 -25.87
N ASN A 510 -6.32 -48.76 -25.39
CA ASN A 510 -6.05 -48.51 -23.98
C ASN A 510 -7.20 -47.74 -23.34
N ALA A 511 -7.67 -48.22 -22.19
CA ALA A 511 -8.58 -47.48 -21.35
C ALA A 511 -7.90 -46.24 -20.80
N ARG A 512 -8.64 -45.12 -20.77
CA ARG A 512 -8.29 -43.88 -20.05
C ARG A 512 -9.54 -43.43 -19.32
N MET A 513 -9.39 -42.89 -18.11
CA MET A 513 -10.50 -42.37 -17.33
C MET A 513 -10.05 -41.27 -16.41
N TYR A 514 -10.96 -40.35 -16.09
CA TYR A 514 -10.65 -39.17 -15.30
C TYR A 514 -11.86 -38.68 -14.52
N VAL A 515 -11.58 -37.87 -13.51
CA VAL A 515 -12.61 -37.20 -12.70
C VAL A 515 -12.78 -35.73 -13.11
N THR A 516 -13.95 -35.16 -12.83
CA THR A 516 -14.18 -33.72 -12.99
C THR A 516 -15.05 -33.17 -11.87
N ALA A 517 -14.89 -31.88 -11.60
CA ALA A 517 -15.64 -31.11 -10.60
C ALA A 517 -15.53 -29.61 -10.93
N THR A 518 -16.47 -28.79 -10.45
CA THR A 518 -16.48 -27.35 -10.78
C THR A 518 -15.33 -26.58 -10.14
N THR A 519 -14.77 -27.07 -9.02
CA THR A 519 -13.62 -26.46 -8.33
C THR A 519 -12.26 -27.04 -8.72
N LEU A 520 -12.22 -28.02 -9.63
CA LEU A 520 -10.99 -28.49 -10.26
C LEU A 520 -10.55 -27.50 -11.35
N THR A 521 -10.04 -26.35 -10.93
CA THR A 521 -9.64 -25.26 -11.80
C THR A 521 -8.17 -24.90 -11.63
N ASN A 522 -7.51 -24.60 -12.75
CA ASN A 522 -6.15 -24.06 -12.77
C ASN A 522 -6.08 -22.63 -12.19
N GLU A 523 -4.88 -22.07 -12.14
CA GLU A 523 -4.63 -20.73 -11.57
C GLU A 523 -5.36 -19.60 -12.30
N SER A 524 -5.72 -19.82 -13.57
CA SER A 524 -6.52 -18.89 -14.37
C SER A 524 -8.04 -19.04 -14.16
N GLY A 525 -8.47 -19.93 -13.25
CA GLY A 525 -9.88 -20.23 -12.99
C GLY A 525 -10.57 -21.07 -14.07
N SER A 526 -9.82 -21.62 -15.03
CA SER A 526 -10.36 -22.54 -16.05
C SER A 526 -10.33 -23.97 -15.54
N ALA A 527 -11.25 -24.82 -16.00
CA ALA A 527 -11.22 -26.25 -15.67
C ALA A 527 -9.87 -26.87 -16.06
N VAL A 528 -9.36 -27.77 -15.21
CA VAL A 528 -8.15 -28.53 -15.52
C VAL A 528 -8.38 -29.41 -16.74
N ASP A 529 -7.31 -29.68 -17.49
CA ASP A 529 -7.38 -30.65 -18.58
C ASP A 529 -7.67 -32.04 -18.01
N TRP A 530 -8.47 -32.83 -18.74
CA TRP A 530 -8.93 -34.14 -18.26
C TRP A 530 -7.80 -35.07 -17.78
N TRP A 531 -6.65 -35.02 -18.45
CA TRP A 531 -5.48 -35.86 -18.14
C TRP A 531 -4.79 -35.45 -16.83
N GLN A 532 -5.04 -34.24 -16.31
CA GLN A 532 -4.43 -33.75 -15.07
C GLN A 532 -5.04 -34.41 -13.81
N ALA A 533 -6.26 -34.95 -13.93
CA ALA A 533 -6.96 -35.70 -12.87
C ALA A 533 -7.36 -37.11 -13.33
N GLU A 534 -6.48 -37.76 -14.10
CA GLU A 534 -6.70 -39.12 -14.61
C GLU A 534 -6.18 -40.22 -13.67
N PHE A 535 -6.68 -41.43 -13.91
CA PHE A 535 -6.26 -42.65 -13.25
C PHE A 535 -6.53 -43.85 -14.16
N ASN A 536 -6.00 -45.02 -13.82
CA ASN A 536 -6.20 -46.26 -14.57
C ASN A 536 -6.27 -47.48 -13.65
N VAL A 537 -6.51 -48.65 -14.24
CA VAL A 537 -6.58 -49.94 -13.55
C VAL A 537 -5.43 -50.83 -14.03
N TYR A 538 -4.68 -51.40 -13.09
CA TYR A 538 -3.54 -52.29 -13.35
C TYR A 538 -3.58 -53.52 -12.43
N PRO A 539 -2.69 -54.52 -12.63
CA PRO A 539 -2.53 -55.64 -11.70
C PRO A 539 -2.11 -55.13 -10.31
N GLY A 540 -3.09 -54.94 -9.42
CA GLY A 540 -2.88 -54.35 -8.11
C GLY A 540 -4.01 -53.43 -7.66
N GLY A 541 -4.82 -52.90 -8.60
CA GLY A 541 -5.97 -52.07 -8.31
C GLY A 541 -6.02 -50.79 -9.13
N ILE A 542 -6.59 -49.75 -8.53
CA ILE A 542 -6.65 -48.41 -9.10
C ILE A 542 -5.31 -47.70 -8.88
N GLU A 543 -4.75 -47.09 -9.93
CA GLU A 543 -3.57 -46.24 -9.84
C GLU A 543 -3.87 -44.85 -10.39
N TYR A 544 -3.57 -43.83 -9.59
CA TYR A 544 -3.79 -42.43 -9.93
C TYR A 544 -2.54 -41.83 -10.57
N ARG A 545 -2.70 -41.02 -11.62
CA ARG A 545 -1.56 -40.29 -12.22
C ARG A 545 -0.92 -39.35 -11.19
N GLY A 546 -1.75 -38.65 -10.43
CA GLY A 546 -1.29 -37.68 -9.44
C GLY A 546 -0.42 -36.59 -10.08
N ALA A 547 0.70 -36.27 -9.44
CA ALA A 547 1.73 -35.38 -9.98
C ALA A 547 2.75 -36.09 -10.91
N GLY A 548 2.49 -37.35 -11.28
CA GLY A 548 3.40 -38.19 -12.08
C GLY A 548 3.21 -38.05 -13.59
N ASN A 549 4.18 -38.56 -14.35
CA ASN A 549 4.12 -38.60 -15.82
C ASN A 549 3.02 -39.55 -16.34
N ASP A 550 2.87 -39.62 -17.67
CA ASP A 550 1.95 -40.54 -18.33
C ASP A 550 2.08 -41.98 -17.79
N GLN A 551 0.93 -42.58 -17.48
CA GLN A 551 0.84 -43.92 -16.94
C GLN A 551 1.07 -44.99 -18.03
N ALA A 552 1.34 -46.23 -17.62
CA ALA A 552 1.52 -47.34 -18.55
C ALA A 552 0.24 -47.64 -19.37
N ALA A 553 0.41 -48.29 -20.51
CA ALA A 553 -0.72 -48.78 -21.31
C ALA A 553 -1.66 -49.68 -20.48
N ALA A 554 -2.97 -49.46 -20.57
CA ALA A 554 -4.02 -50.23 -19.89
C ALA A 554 -4.99 -50.85 -20.92
N PRO A 555 -4.62 -51.97 -21.60
CA PRO A 555 -5.40 -52.51 -22.71
C PRO A 555 -6.79 -53.00 -22.29
N ILE A 556 -7.81 -52.63 -23.06
CA ILE A 556 -9.19 -53.08 -22.93
C ILE A 556 -9.70 -53.58 -24.29
N LEU A 557 -10.47 -54.67 -24.30
CA LEU A 557 -11.02 -55.25 -25.52
C LEU A 557 -12.43 -54.72 -25.79
N THR A 558 -12.80 -54.72 -27.07
CA THR A 558 -14.14 -54.37 -27.54
C THR A 558 -15.21 -55.18 -26.78
N GLY A 559 -16.22 -54.49 -26.26
CA GLY A 559 -17.32 -55.05 -25.49
C GLY A 559 -17.06 -55.13 -23.97
N GLN A 560 -15.82 -55.01 -23.51
CA GLN A 560 -15.52 -54.98 -22.08
C GLN A 560 -15.90 -53.63 -21.46
N GLN A 561 -16.16 -53.64 -20.16
CA GLN A 561 -16.39 -52.46 -19.33
C GLN A 561 -15.31 -52.37 -18.24
N VAL A 562 -15.01 -51.16 -17.82
CA VAL A 562 -14.23 -50.92 -16.59
C VAL A 562 -15.18 -50.93 -15.40
N LYS A 563 -14.87 -51.72 -14.38
CA LYS A 563 -15.57 -51.72 -13.10
C LYS A 563 -14.63 -51.25 -11.99
N LEU A 564 -15.06 -50.24 -11.23
CA LEU A 564 -14.28 -49.58 -10.20
C LEU A 564 -14.95 -49.72 -8.83
N ASN A 565 -14.16 -50.04 -7.81
CA ASN A 565 -14.58 -50.00 -6.41
C ASN A 565 -13.54 -49.21 -5.59
N PHE A 566 -13.84 -47.94 -5.33
CA PHE A 566 -12.96 -47.04 -4.56
C PHE A 566 -12.92 -47.38 -3.06
N SER A 567 -13.89 -48.14 -2.53
CA SER A 567 -13.86 -48.58 -1.13
C SER A 567 -12.78 -49.65 -0.89
N THR A 568 -12.45 -50.42 -1.91
CA THR A 568 -11.40 -51.46 -1.89
C THR A 568 -10.18 -51.09 -2.72
N GLU A 569 -10.18 -49.92 -3.38
CA GLU A 569 -9.16 -49.46 -4.33
C GLU A 569 -8.89 -50.48 -5.45
N THR A 570 -9.92 -51.22 -5.88
CA THR A 570 -9.82 -52.26 -6.91
C THR A 570 -10.54 -51.85 -8.18
N GLY A 571 -10.03 -52.30 -9.33
CA GLY A 571 -10.74 -52.23 -10.60
C GLY A 571 -10.48 -53.47 -11.46
N VAL A 572 -11.38 -53.73 -12.40
CA VAL A 572 -11.26 -54.82 -13.37
C VAL A 572 -11.80 -54.40 -14.75
N PHE A 573 -11.32 -55.06 -15.80
CA PHE A 573 -11.91 -55.01 -17.14
C PHE A 573 -12.64 -56.32 -17.38
N GLU A 574 -13.95 -56.27 -17.63
CA GLU A 574 -14.78 -57.47 -17.85
C GLU A 574 -15.78 -57.33 -18.99
#